data_AF-A0A022RZX6-F1
#
_entry.id   AF-A0A022RZX6-F1
#
_cell.length_a   1.000
_cell.length_b   1.000
_cell.length_c   1.000
_cell.angle_alpha   90.00
_cell.angle_beta   90.00
_cell.angle_gamma   90.00
#
_symmetry.space_group_name_H-M   'P 1'
#
loop_
_entity.id
_entity.type
_entity.pdbx_description
1 polymer ?
#
loop_
_entity_poly.entity_id
_entity_poly.type
_entity_poly.pdbx_seq_one_letter_code
_entity_poly.pdbx_strand_id
1 'polypeptide(L)'
;MAESWDGTLSSTEFYVAASAFAQQWRKFNSSLPHWSWLPSPNRPPWIFHDNQVQRDGRGEHRYDFHVVYSASYRVPVLYFRAYCNDGQPLSLDDIEKDIPVNSAELITRSKWTFMTQQEHPILDRPWYTLHPCGTSEWMKLLINSDASIAQNPVTVEKYMVSWFSVVGQVFGLKIPFEMLDFAAT
;
A
#
# COMPACT_ATOMS: atom_id res chain seq x y z
N MET A 1 24.12 -22.82 2.33
CA MET A 1 23.89 -21.58 1.57
C MET A 1 22.69 -20.92 2.20
N ALA A 2 22.78 -19.69 2.70
CA ALA A 2 21.60 -18.99 3.19
C ALA A 2 20.67 -18.75 2.00
N GLU A 3 19.44 -19.25 2.06
CA GLU A 3 18.44 -19.01 1.01
C GLU A 3 18.20 -17.50 0.94
N SER A 4 18.41 -16.90 -0.24
CA SER A 4 18.12 -15.49 -0.43
C SER A 4 16.61 -15.27 -0.33
N TRP A 5 16.19 -14.35 0.53
CA TRP A 5 14.78 -14.01 0.74
C TRP A 5 14.05 -13.70 -0.58
N ASP A 6 12.84 -14.24 -0.74
CA ASP A 6 12.11 -14.26 -2.01
C ASP A 6 11.25 -13.00 -2.25
N GLY A 7 11.23 -12.06 -1.31
CA GLY A 7 10.45 -10.81 -1.38
C GLY A 7 9.04 -10.93 -0.84
N THR A 8 8.69 -12.06 -0.24
CA THR A 8 7.33 -12.35 0.24
C THR A 8 7.24 -12.32 1.76
N LEU A 9 5.99 -12.36 2.24
CA LEU A 9 5.63 -12.49 3.65
C LEU A 9 4.70 -13.69 3.82
N SER A 10 4.85 -14.44 4.90
CA SER A 10 3.77 -15.25 5.47
C SER A 10 2.64 -14.36 6.01
N SER A 11 1.47 -14.95 6.27
CA SER A 11 0.35 -14.23 6.87
C SER A 11 0.69 -13.66 8.26
N THR A 12 1.47 -14.40 9.05
CA THR A 12 1.93 -13.95 10.38
C THR A 12 2.93 -12.80 10.26
N GLU A 13 3.87 -12.88 9.32
CA GLU A 13 4.82 -11.79 9.10
C GLU A 13 4.12 -10.53 8.61
N PHE A 14 3.13 -10.67 7.73
CA PHE A 14 2.29 -9.55 7.33
C PHE A 14 1.52 -8.93 8.52
N TYR A 15 0.98 -9.75 9.42
CA TYR A 15 0.37 -9.28 10.67
C TYR A 15 1.30 -8.40 11.49
N VAL A 16 2.53 -8.86 11.71
CA VAL A 16 3.56 -8.11 12.45
C VAL A 16 3.92 -6.82 11.70
N ALA A 17 4.20 -6.93 10.41
CA ALA A 17 4.62 -5.82 9.57
C ALA A 17 3.61 -4.68 9.53
N ALA A 18 2.34 -4.99 9.25
CA ALA A 18 1.34 -3.94 9.13
C ALA A 18 0.78 -3.48 10.50
N SER A 19 0.93 -4.27 11.58
CA SER A 19 0.79 -3.76 12.95
C SER A 19 1.80 -2.65 13.25
N ALA A 20 3.08 -2.91 12.96
CA ALA A 20 4.16 -1.95 13.20
C ALA A 20 3.96 -0.69 12.36
N PHE A 21 3.63 -0.85 11.08
CA PHE A 21 3.29 0.25 10.17
C PHE A 21 2.15 1.12 10.73
N ALA A 22 1.04 0.52 11.18
CA ALA A 22 -0.11 1.27 11.70
C ALA A 22 0.26 2.08 12.97
N GLN A 23 1.10 1.53 13.85
CA GLN A 23 1.60 2.23 15.03
C GLN A 23 2.49 3.41 14.67
N GLN A 24 3.44 3.22 13.75
CA GLN A 24 4.32 4.27 13.27
C GLN A 24 3.54 5.37 12.54
N TRP A 25 2.61 4.99 11.66
CA TRP A 25 1.77 5.94 10.95
C TRP A 25 0.98 6.82 11.92
N ARG A 26 0.38 6.24 12.96
CA ARG A 26 -0.33 7.01 14.00
C ARG A 26 0.59 8.01 14.71
N LYS A 27 1.84 7.63 14.97
CA LYS A 27 2.83 8.48 15.64
C LYS A 27 3.24 9.67 14.77
N PHE A 28 3.49 9.45 13.48
CA PHE A 28 4.09 10.46 12.59
C PHE A 28 3.09 11.18 11.68
N ASN A 29 1.87 10.66 11.52
CA ASN A 29 0.82 11.24 10.69
C ASN A 29 -0.45 11.48 11.52
N SER A 30 -0.31 12.16 12.66
CA SER A 30 -1.41 12.35 13.63
C SER A 30 -2.60 13.15 13.07
N SER A 31 -2.36 13.98 12.06
CA SER A 31 -3.39 14.75 11.34
C SER A 31 -4.04 13.99 10.18
N LEU A 32 -3.50 12.84 9.78
CA LEU A 32 -4.08 11.99 8.74
C LEU A 32 -4.93 10.88 9.35
N PRO A 33 -5.90 10.34 8.59
CA PRO A 33 -6.64 9.17 9.02
C PRO A 33 -5.70 8.01 9.43
N HIS A 34 -6.04 7.32 10.53
CA HIS A 34 -5.19 6.27 11.12
C HIS A 34 -5.54 4.88 10.63
N TRP A 35 -4.56 4.10 10.18
CA TRP A 35 -4.75 2.68 9.86
C TRP A 35 -5.36 1.89 11.03
N SER A 36 -6.45 1.18 10.76
CA SER A 36 -7.20 0.39 11.74
C SER A 36 -7.49 -1.01 11.21
N TRP A 37 -7.60 -1.95 12.14
CA TRP A 37 -8.02 -3.32 11.86
C TRP A 37 -9.54 -3.40 11.79
N LEU A 38 -10.10 -3.97 10.72
CA LEU A 38 -11.51 -4.37 10.75
C LEU A 38 -11.68 -5.77 11.32
N PRO A 39 -12.73 -6.07 12.09
CA PRO A 39 -13.00 -7.44 12.50
C PRO A 39 -13.53 -8.24 11.30
N SER A 40 -12.81 -9.29 10.87
CA SER A 40 -13.33 -10.32 9.97
C SER A 40 -13.31 -11.68 10.67
N PRO A 41 -14.42 -12.44 10.70
CA PRO A 41 -14.50 -13.71 11.43
C PRO A 41 -13.50 -14.79 10.99
N ASN A 42 -13.05 -14.75 9.73
CA ASN A 42 -12.38 -15.91 9.10
C ASN A 42 -11.08 -15.58 8.32
N ARG A 43 -10.60 -14.33 8.31
CA ARG A 43 -9.39 -13.94 7.55
C ARG A 43 -8.59 -12.87 8.31
N PRO A 44 -7.24 -12.88 8.22
CA PRO A 44 -6.43 -11.81 8.80
C PRO A 44 -6.90 -10.49 8.15
N PRO A 45 -7.48 -9.57 8.93
CA PRO A 45 -8.30 -8.54 8.34
C PRO A 45 -7.47 -7.30 8.08
N TRP A 46 -7.64 -6.66 6.95
CA TRP A 46 -6.95 -5.42 6.70
C TRP A 46 -7.82 -4.56 5.80
N ILE A 47 -8.43 -3.56 6.39
CA ILE A 47 -9.36 -2.66 5.71
C ILE A 47 -9.15 -1.30 6.35
N PHE A 48 -8.87 -0.27 5.55
CA PHE A 48 -8.83 1.10 6.04
C PHE A 48 -9.61 2.09 5.17
N HIS A 49 -10.41 2.94 5.80
CA HIS A 49 -11.07 4.07 5.16
C HIS A 49 -10.19 5.31 5.34
N ASP A 50 -9.46 5.66 4.28
CA ASP A 50 -8.76 6.93 4.19
C ASP A 50 -9.53 7.83 3.24
N ASN A 51 -10.38 8.71 3.78
CA ASN A 51 -11.01 9.77 3.00
C ASN A 51 -9.94 10.82 2.64
N GLN A 52 -9.00 10.46 1.76
CA GLN A 52 -8.14 11.44 1.12
C GLN A 52 -9.01 12.27 0.21
N VAL A 53 -8.96 13.56 0.48
CA VAL A 53 -9.47 14.60 -0.38
C VAL A 53 -8.36 14.92 -1.37
N GLN A 54 -8.49 14.43 -2.59
CA GLN A 54 -7.63 14.84 -3.68
C GLN A 54 -8.31 15.98 -4.44
N ARG A 55 -7.59 17.10 -4.60
CA ARG A 55 -8.05 18.26 -5.36
C ARG A 55 -7.40 18.24 -6.74
N ASP A 56 -8.19 17.94 -7.77
CA ASP A 56 -7.85 18.34 -9.15
C ASP A 56 -8.49 19.71 -9.41
N GLY A 57 -8.03 20.42 -10.44
CA GLY A 57 -8.64 21.65 -10.97
C GLY A 57 -10.11 21.51 -11.41
N ARG A 58 -10.72 20.32 -11.23
CA ARG A 58 -12.11 19.98 -11.55
C ARG A 58 -12.99 19.63 -10.35
N GLY A 59 -12.45 19.45 -9.14
CA GLY A 59 -13.25 19.09 -7.96
C GLY A 59 -12.47 18.43 -6.82
N GLU A 60 -13.20 18.11 -5.75
CA GLU A 60 -12.69 17.37 -4.58
C GLU A 60 -13.15 15.91 -4.71
N HIS A 61 -12.20 14.97 -4.77
CA HIS A 61 -12.48 13.53 -4.86
C HIS A 61 -12.06 12.84 -3.58
N ARG A 62 -12.84 11.86 -3.16
CA ARG A 62 -12.66 11.14 -1.90
C ARG A 62 -12.24 9.70 -2.15
N TYR A 63 -11.16 9.25 -1.53
CA TYR A 63 -10.68 7.87 -1.67
C TYR A 63 -11.06 7.00 -0.45
N ASP A 64 -10.95 5.69 -0.60
CA ASP A 64 -10.95 4.67 0.46
C ASP A 64 -9.80 3.69 0.14
N PHE A 65 -8.97 3.25 1.10
CA PHE A 65 -7.74 2.45 0.85
C PHE A 65 -7.62 1.21 1.74
N HIS A 66 -7.82 0.01 1.19
CA HIS A 66 -7.68 -1.25 1.93
C HIS A 66 -6.42 -1.97 1.49
N VAL A 67 -5.46 -2.16 2.38
CA VAL A 67 -4.36 -3.11 2.13
C VAL A 67 -4.85 -4.48 2.52
N VAL A 68 -4.65 -5.55 1.74
CA VAL A 68 -5.05 -6.92 2.09
C VAL A 68 -3.91 -7.90 1.77
N TYR A 69 -3.77 -8.95 2.58
CA TYR A 69 -2.84 -10.04 2.27
C TYR A 69 -3.35 -10.89 1.10
N SER A 70 -2.54 -11.06 0.06
CA SER A 70 -2.78 -12.10 -0.94
C SER A 70 -2.10 -13.39 -0.54
N ALA A 71 -2.87 -14.44 -0.23
CA ALA A 71 -2.33 -15.76 0.05
C ALA A 71 -1.63 -16.38 -1.17
N SER A 72 -2.13 -16.10 -2.38
CA SER A 72 -1.56 -16.64 -3.63
C SER A 72 -0.21 -16.01 -3.97
N TYR A 73 -0.08 -14.69 -3.77
CA TYR A 73 1.16 -13.96 -4.07
C TYR A 73 2.09 -13.81 -2.86
N ARG A 74 1.59 -14.07 -1.65
CA ARG A 74 2.28 -13.89 -0.37
C ARG A 74 2.80 -12.47 -0.16
N VAL A 75 2.00 -11.47 -0.54
CA VAL A 75 2.35 -10.04 -0.48
C VAL A 75 1.11 -9.20 -0.13
N PRO A 76 1.29 -7.97 0.39
CA PRO A 76 0.21 -6.99 0.50
C PRO A 76 -0.30 -6.52 -0.86
N VAL A 77 -1.59 -6.22 -0.91
CA VAL A 77 -2.32 -5.72 -2.09
C VAL A 77 -3.13 -4.51 -1.69
N LEU A 78 -2.97 -3.39 -2.39
CA LEU A 78 -3.78 -2.19 -2.15
C LEU A 78 -5.04 -2.22 -3.02
N TYR A 79 -6.19 -2.32 -2.36
CA TYR A 79 -7.50 -2.07 -2.91
C TYR A 79 -7.92 -0.63 -2.62
N PHE A 80 -8.66 -0.01 -3.53
CA PHE A 80 -9.21 1.32 -3.30
C PHE A 80 -10.52 1.56 -4.02
N ARG A 81 -11.24 2.58 -3.56
CA ARG A 81 -12.37 3.19 -4.26
C ARG A 81 -12.22 4.69 -4.21
N ALA A 82 -12.78 5.36 -5.19
CA ALA A 82 -12.81 6.81 -5.24
C ALA A 82 -14.23 7.28 -5.57
N TYR A 83 -14.61 8.43 -5.03
CA TYR A 83 -15.94 9.00 -5.17
C TYR A 83 -15.87 10.49 -5.45
N CYS A 84 -16.81 10.96 -6.26
CA CYS A 84 -17.13 12.38 -6.39
C CYS A 84 -17.71 12.94 -5.09
N ASN A 85 -17.75 14.27 -4.97
CA ASN A 85 -18.38 14.98 -3.86
C ASN A 85 -19.86 14.65 -3.65
N ASP A 86 -20.57 14.23 -4.70
CA ASP A 86 -21.97 13.81 -4.64
C ASP A 86 -22.14 12.34 -4.19
N GLY A 87 -21.04 11.65 -3.90
CA GLY A 87 -21.00 10.26 -3.46
C GLY A 87 -21.02 9.23 -4.60
N GLN A 88 -21.04 9.65 -5.86
CA GLN A 88 -20.96 8.72 -6.99
C GLN A 88 -19.55 8.13 -7.12
N PRO A 89 -19.40 6.82 -7.39
CA PRO A 89 -18.09 6.21 -7.59
C PRO A 89 -17.44 6.73 -8.88
N LEU A 90 -16.13 7.00 -8.82
CA LEU A 90 -15.34 7.41 -9.97
C LEU A 90 -15.01 6.23 -10.89
N SER A 91 -14.88 6.53 -12.18
CA SER A 91 -14.39 5.59 -13.18
C SER A 91 -12.87 5.47 -13.11
N LEU A 92 -12.31 4.39 -13.71
CA LEU A 92 -10.86 4.21 -13.81
C LEU A 92 -10.20 5.39 -14.53
N ASP A 93 -10.80 5.85 -15.63
CA ASP A 93 -10.31 6.96 -16.45
C ASP A 93 -10.23 8.27 -15.67
N ASP A 94 -11.15 8.49 -14.72
CA ASP A 94 -11.13 9.69 -13.88
C ASP A 94 -10.10 9.58 -12.76
N ILE A 95 -9.96 8.39 -12.17
CA ILE A 95 -8.91 8.12 -11.19
C ILE A 95 -7.52 8.28 -11.80
N GLU A 96 -7.31 7.83 -13.04
CA GLU A 96 -6.03 8.00 -13.75
C GLU A 96 -5.64 9.47 -13.94
N LYS A 97 -6.62 10.37 -14.06
CA LYS A 97 -6.37 11.82 -14.16
C LYS A 97 -5.95 12.44 -12.83
N ASP A 98 -6.38 11.85 -11.72
CA ASP A 98 -6.02 12.31 -10.37
C ASP A 98 -4.60 11.88 -9.98
N ILE A 99 -4.05 10.84 -10.62
CA ILE A 99 -2.72 10.33 -10.31
C ILE A 99 -1.66 11.39 -10.69
N PRO A 100 -0.76 11.77 -9.76
CA PRO A 100 0.29 12.74 -10.06
C PRO A 100 1.09 12.34 -11.30
N VAL A 101 1.42 13.28 -12.20
CA VAL A 101 2.05 13.00 -13.51
C VAL A 101 3.31 12.12 -13.39
N ASN A 102 4.14 12.34 -12.36
CA ASN A 102 5.33 11.52 -12.10
C ASN A 102 4.97 10.08 -11.68
N SER A 103 3.84 9.90 -10.98
CA SER A 103 3.29 8.62 -10.58
C SER A 103 2.55 7.91 -11.72
N ALA A 104 1.93 8.67 -12.63
CA ALA A 104 1.31 8.14 -13.84
C ALA A 104 2.36 7.56 -14.80
N GLU A 105 3.53 8.21 -14.91
CA GLU A 105 4.67 7.65 -15.64
C GLU A 105 5.20 6.38 -14.96
N LEU A 106 5.23 6.33 -13.63
CA LEU A 106 5.54 5.11 -12.90
C LEU A 106 4.52 4.01 -13.23
N ILE A 107 3.22 4.23 -13.11
CA ILE A 107 2.20 3.21 -13.42
C ILE A 107 2.24 2.75 -14.88
N THR A 108 2.48 3.69 -15.82
CA THR A 108 2.47 3.40 -17.26
C THR A 108 3.77 2.73 -17.73
N ARG A 109 4.94 3.15 -17.21
CA ARG A 109 6.25 2.55 -17.57
C ARG A 109 6.58 1.32 -16.75
N SER A 110 6.07 1.24 -15.52
CA SER A 110 6.27 0.07 -14.67
C SER A 110 5.28 -1.01 -15.10
N LYS A 111 5.80 -2.05 -15.76
CA LYS A 111 5.10 -3.34 -15.95
C LYS A 111 4.71 -4.02 -14.62
N TRP A 112 4.91 -3.34 -13.50
CA TRP A 112 5.08 -3.88 -12.16
C TRP A 112 3.84 -3.64 -11.29
N THR A 113 2.96 -2.71 -11.68
CA THR A 113 1.72 -2.41 -10.97
C THR A 113 0.62 -1.93 -11.92
N PHE A 114 -0.11 -2.87 -12.52
CA PHE A 114 -1.31 -2.53 -13.31
C PHE A 114 -2.49 -2.22 -12.38
N MET A 115 -3.21 -1.14 -12.67
CA MET A 115 -4.48 -0.84 -12.01
C MET A 115 -5.58 -1.68 -12.66
N THR A 116 -6.36 -2.40 -11.87
CA THR A 116 -7.43 -3.27 -12.37
C THR A 116 -8.59 -3.30 -11.40
N GLN A 117 -9.76 -3.81 -11.81
CA GLN A 117 -10.93 -3.97 -10.96
C GLN A 117 -11.07 -5.44 -10.55
N GLN A 118 -11.23 -5.68 -9.25
CA GLN A 118 -11.44 -7.01 -8.68
C GLN A 118 -12.51 -6.98 -7.59
N GLU A 119 -13.08 -8.13 -7.28
CA GLU A 119 -13.95 -8.27 -6.12
C GLU A 119 -13.13 -8.15 -4.83
N HIS A 120 -13.58 -7.31 -3.89
CA HIS A 120 -12.89 -7.12 -2.63
C HIS A 120 -13.03 -8.38 -1.76
N PRO A 121 -11.92 -8.98 -1.30
CA PRO A 121 -11.90 -10.33 -0.70
C PRO A 121 -12.62 -10.49 0.65
N ILE A 122 -13.14 -9.39 1.19
CA ILE A 122 -13.87 -9.34 2.47
C ILE A 122 -15.24 -8.65 2.31
N LEU A 123 -15.45 -7.84 1.26
CA LEU A 123 -16.64 -7.00 1.12
C LEU A 123 -17.54 -7.41 -0.05
N ASP A 124 -17.13 -8.42 -0.81
CA ASP A 124 -17.89 -9.05 -1.90
C ASP A 124 -18.53 -8.02 -2.85
N ARG A 125 -17.75 -7.00 -3.19
CA ARG A 125 -18.14 -5.90 -4.08
C ARG A 125 -16.94 -5.40 -4.86
N PRO A 126 -17.13 -4.77 -6.03
CA PRO A 126 -16.03 -4.36 -6.89
C PRO A 126 -15.21 -3.21 -6.29
N TRP A 127 -13.89 -3.39 -6.26
CA TRP A 127 -12.89 -2.41 -5.87
C TRP A 127 -11.80 -2.36 -6.93
N TYR A 128 -11.13 -1.22 -7.05
CA TYR A 128 -9.90 -1.17 -7.84
C TYR A 128 -8.74 -1.70 -7.01
N THR A 129 -7.73 -2.25 -7.68
CA THR A 129 -6.54 -2.79 -7.04
C THR A 129 -5.32 -2.53 -7.89
N LEU A 130 -4.20 -2.34 -7.19
CA LEU A 130 -2.87 -2.41 -7.79
C LEU A 130 -2.44 -3.88 -7.83
N HIS A 131 -2.20 -4.41 -9.03
CA HIS A 131 -1.98 -5.84 -9.22
C HIS A 131 -0.66 -6.31 -8.58
N PRO A 132 -0.63 -7.38 -7.78
CA PRO A 132 0.54 -7.75 -6.98
C PRO A 132 1.64 -8.54 -7.71
N CYS A 133 1.51 -8.80 -9.02
CA CYS A 133 2.45 -9.66 -9.78
C CYS A 133 3.92 -9.30 -9.59
N GLY A 134 4.25 -8.01 -9.58
CA GLY A 134 5.63 -7.54 -9.47
C GLY A 134 6.11 -7.40 -8.04
N THR A 135 5.21 -7.47 -7.04
CA THR A 135 5.50 -7.02 -5.66
C THR A 135 6.67 -7.74 -5.02
N SER A 136 6.72 -9.07 -5.11
CA SER A 136 7.84 -9.82 -4.54
C SER A 136 9.17 -9.48 -5.21
N GLU A 137 9.17 -9.21 -6.52
CA GLU A 137 10.40 -8.95 -7.27
C GLU A 137 10.98 -7.58 -6.92
N TRP A 138 10.16 -6.53 -6.92
CA TRP A 138 10.66 -5.21 -6.57
C TRP A 138 10.91 -5.04 -5.07
N MET A 139 10.21 -5.77 -4.19
CA MET A 139 10.54 -5.77 -2.76
C MET A 139 11.91 -6.38 -2.50
N LYS A 140 12.29 -7.45 -3.21
CA LYS A 140 13.68 -7.96 -3.16
C LYS A 140 14.68 -6.90 -3.58
N LEU A 141 14.43 -6.22 -4.70
CA LEU A 141 15.37 -5.21 -5.21
C LEU A 141 15.49 -4.02 -4.27
N LEU A 142 14.36 -3.50 -3.79
CA LEU A 142 14.31 -2.38 -2.86
C LEU A 142 15.13 -2.67 -1.59
N ILE A 143 14.98 -3.87 -1.05
CA ILE A 143 15.65 -4.27 0.19
C ILE A 143 17.12 -4.66 -0.02
N ASN A 144 17.47 -5.26 -1.17
CA ASN A 144 18.87 -5.64 -1.46
C ASN A 144 19.72 -4.50 -2.04
N SER A 145 19.10 -3.43 -2.58
CA SER A 145 19.82 -2.32 -3.20
C SER A 145 20.47 -1.36 -2.20
N ASP A 146 20.09 -1.45 -0.93
CA ASP A 146 20.62 -0.61 0.13
C ASP A 146 21.87 -1.26 0.75
N ALA A 147 23.06 -0.84 0.30
CA ALA A 147 24.35 -1.36 0.77
C ALA A 147 24.60 -1.14 2.28
N SER A 148 23.82 -0.26 2.93
CA SER A 148 23.84 -0.05 4.38
C SER A 148 23.04 -1.12 5.15
N ILE A 149 22.05 -1.74 4.50
CA ILE A 149 21.21 -2.82 5.03
C ILE A 149 21.88 -4.19 4.91
N ALA A 150 22.93 -4.32 4.09
CA ALA A 150 23.74 -5.55 4.00
C ALA A 150 24.34 -5.98 5.36
N GLN A 151 24.40 -5.08 6.35
CA GLN A 151 24.82 -5.37 7.73
C GLN A 151 23.67 -5.68 8.70
N ASN A 152 22.41 -5.40 8.33
CA ASN A 152 21.23 -5.63 9.17
C ASN A 152 20.07 -6.14 8.30
N PRO A 153 19.67 -7.42 8.40
CA PRO A 153 18.52 -7.93 7.65
C PRO A 153 17.29 -7.06 7.94
N VAL A 154 16.55 -6.70 6.89
CA VAL A 154 15.29 -5.96 7.04
C VAL A 154 14.37 -6.80 7.92
N THR A 155 14.03 -6.26 9.09
CA THR A 155 13.12 -6.91 10.00
C THR A 155 11.72 -6.88 9.41
N VAL A 156 10.91 -7.89 9.73
CA VAL A 156 9.54 -8.03 9.20
C VAL A 156 8.72 -6.75 9.39
N GLU A 157 8.95 -6.02 10.48
CA GLU A 157 8.27 -4.75 10.79
C GLU A 157 8.43 -3.68 9.70
N LYS A 158 9.54 -3.71 8.96
CA LYS A 158 9.88 -2.68 7.97
C LYS A 158 9.27 -2.93 6.60
N TYR A 159 8.88 -4.17 6.29
CA TYR A 159 8.38 -4.56 4.97
C TYR A 159 7.26 -3.64 4.52
N MET A 160 6.30 -3.35 5.41
CA MET A 160 5.13 -2.57 5.08
C MET A 160 5.42 -1.10 4.84
N VAL A 161 6.36 -0.50 5.57
CA VAL A 161 6.81 0.86 5.32
C VAL A 161 7.52 0.95 3.96
N SER A 162 8.41 -0.01 3.67
CA SER A 162 9.12 -0.08 2.38
C SER A 162 8.16 -0.32 1.21
N TRP A 163 7.18 -1.20 1.37
CA TRP A 163 6.16 -1.45 0.36
C TRP A 163 5.28 -0.21 0.12
N PHE A 164 4.83 0.43 1.20
CA PHE A 164 3.96 1.60 1.12
C PHE A 164 4.69 2.84 0.59
N SER A 165 6.00 2.96 0.80
CA SER A 165 6.77 4.06 0.22
C SER A 165 6.74 4.05 -1.30
N VAL A 166 6.53 2.90 -1.94
CA VAL A 166 6.35 2.80 -3.40
C VAL A 166 4.87 2.92 -3.77
N VAL A 167 4.01 2.12 -3.11
CA VAL A 167 2.60 2.00 -3.48
C VAL A 167 1.80 3.25 -3.12
N GLY A 168 2.07 3.88 -1.97
CA GLY A 168 1.39 5.10 -1.52
C GLY A 168 1.66 6.30 -2.43
N GLN A 169 2.86 6.40 -3.01
CA GLN A 169 3.21 7.50 -3.92
C GLN A 169 2.31 7.56 -5.17
N VAL A 170 1.72 6.44 -5.58
CA VAL A 170 0.73 6.39 -6.67
C VAL A 170 -0.44 7.35 -6.39
N PHE A 171 -0.87 7.42 -5.14
CA PHE A 171 -1.99 8.25 -4.68
C PHE A 171 -1.52 9.52 -3.96
N GLY A 172 -0.24 9.90 -4.13
CA GLY A 172 0.34 11.06 -3.44
C GLY A 172 0.51 10.88 -1.93
N LEU A 173 0.32 9.66 -1.40
CA LEU A 173 0.54 9.34 0.01
C LEU A 173 2.04 9.22 0.25
N LYS A 174 2.58 10.17 1.02
CA LYS A 174 4.00 10.21 1.35
C LYS A 174 4.24 9.58 2.72
N ILE A 175 5.31 8.80 2.81
CA ILE A 175 5.83 8.30 4.08
C ILE A 175 6.78 9.36 4.68
N PRO A 176 6.54 9.84 5.91
CA PRO A 176 7.51 10.65 6.65
C PRO A 176 8.85 9.93 6.75
N PHE A 177 9.96 10.66 6.60
CA PHE A 177 11.30 10.07 6.63
C PHE A 177 11.57 9.35 7.95
N GLU A 178 11.00 9.81 9.05
CA GLU A 178 11.12 9.22 10.39
C GLU A 178 10.53 7.81 10.49
N MET A 179 9.61 7.44 9.60
CA MET A 179 9.12 6.06 9.50
C MET A 179 10.12 5.16 8.74
N LEU A 180 10.96 5.76 7.90
CA LEU A 180 12.03 5.09 7.16
C LEU A 180 13.36 5.11 7.94
N ASP A 181 13.55 6.06 8.86
CA ASP A 181 14.79 6.22 9.61
C ASP A 181 14.85 5.23 10.77
N PHE A 182 15.79 4.30 10.67
CA PHE A 182 15.83 3.06 11.44
C PHE A 182 16.66 3.16 12.73
N ALA A 183 16.71 4.33 13.38
CA ALA A 183 17.62 4.59 14.50
C ALA A 183 16.97 5.04 15.83
N ALA A 184 15.64 5.04 15.99
CA ALA A 184 15.02 5.51 17.24
C ALA A 184 13.84 4.64 17.72
N THR A 185 14.17 3.46 18.22
CA THR A 185 13.49 2.84 19.37
C THR A 185 14.47 2.01 20.15
#